data_AF-A0AAU5ZGA3-F1
#
_entry.id   AF-A0AAU5ZGA3-F1
#
_cell.length_a   1.000
_cell.length_b   1.000
_cell.length_c   1.000
_cell.angle_alpha   90.00
_cell.angle_beta   90.00
_cell.angle_gamma   90.00
#
_symmetry.space_group_name_H-M   'P 1'
#
loop_
_entity.id
_entity.type
_entity.pdbx_description
1 polymer ?
#
loop_
_entity_poly.entity_id
_entity_poly.type
_entity_poly.pdbx_seq_one_letter_code
_entity_poly.pdbx_strand_id
1 'polypeptide(L)' 'MAGIERDARVRHPEYGDGTIEAVADEVLIYWDQPLHESAGRHRLYHTRAFVAGLETLSSPEDP' A
#
# COMPACT_ATOMS: atom_id res chain seq x y z
N MET A 1 -10.63 -15.03 -0.08
CA MET A 1 -10.33 -13.71 -0.69
C MET A 1 -9.69 -12.88 0.41
N ALA A 2 -8.42 -12.51 0.26
CA ALA A 2 -7.77 -11.60 1.20
C ALA A 2 -8.42 -10.21 1.04
N GLY A 3 -8.94 -9.65 2.13
CA GLY A 3 -9.54 -8.32 2.12
C GLY A 3 -8.48 -7.23 2.03
N ILE A 4 -8.89 -6.03 1.63
CA ILE A 4 -8.06 -4.83 1.81
C ILE A 4 -8.15 -4.45 3.28
N GLU A 5 -7.08 -4.67 4.03
CA GLU A 5 -7.03 -4.45 5.47
C GLU A 5 -6.07 -3.32 5.83
N ARG A 6 -6.39 -2.60 6.89
CA ARG A 6 -5.47 -1.62 7.47
C ARG A 6 -4.23 -2.35 8.00
N ASP A 7 -3.09 -1.69 7.93
CA ASP A 7 -1.75 -2.18 8.31
C ASP A 7 -1.24 -3.34 7.43
N ALA A 8 -2.00 -3.74 6.41
CA ALA A 8 -1.54 -4.70 5.42
C ALA A 8 -0.38 -4.12 4.60
N ARG A 9 0.63 -4.97 4.37
CA ARG A 9 1.77 -4.65 3.51
C ARG A 9 1.44 -5.00 2.08
N VAL A 10 1.75 -4.09 1.17
CA VAL A 10 1.51 -4.23 -0.26
C VAL A 10 2.76 -3.88 -1.04
N ARG A 11 2.92 -4.45 -2.23
CA ARG A 11 4.00 -4.15 -3.15
C ARG A 11 3.45 -3.73 -4.51
N HIS A 12 4.00 -2.65 -5.05
CA HIS A 12 3.75 -2.17 -6.40
C HIS A 12 5.07 -2.16 -7.19
N PRO A 13 5.08 -2.60 -8.46
CA PRO A 13 6.30 -2.70 -9.26
C PRO A 13 7.04 -1.36 -9.43
N GLU A 14 6.31 -0.23 -9.47
CA GLU A 14 6.92 1.10 -9.65
C GLU A 14 7.09 1.89 -8.34
N TYR A 15 6.32 1.56 -7.29
CA TYR A 15 6.34 2.32 -6.03
C TYR A 15 7.08 1.59 -4.91
N GLY A 16 7.45 0.32 -5.13
CA GLY A 16 8.07 -0.52 -4.13
C GLY A 16 7.06 -1.00 -3.09
N ASP A 17 7.52 -1.10 -1.85
CA ASP A 17 6.72 -1.59 -0.74
C ASP A 17 5.94 -0.44 -0.10
N GLY A 18 4.74 -0.75 0.38
CA GLY A 18 3.90 0.19 1.10
C GLY A 18 3.03 -0.46 2.15
N THR A 19 2.44 0.38 3.00
CA THR A 19 1.57 -0.02 4.11
C THR A 19 0.24 0.71 4.00
N ILE A 20 -0.86 -0.01 4.12
CA ILE A 20 -2.20 0.56 4.11
C ILE A 20 -2.47 1.26 5.45
N GLU A 21 -2.49 2.59 5.48
CA GLU A 21 -2.75 3.35 6.72
C GLU A 21 -4.26 3.51 7.00
N ALA A 22 -5.09 3.56 5.95
CA ALA A 22 -6.54 3.72 6.09
C ALA A 22 -7.33 3.07 4.95
N VAL A 23 -8.49 2.51 5.27
CA VAL A 23 -9.43 1.92 4.31
C VAL A 23 -10.78 2.64 4.46
N ALA A 24 -11.05 3.60 3.59
CA ALA A 24 -12.33 4.31 3.49
C ALA A 24 -12.95 4.07 2.09
N ASP A 25 -13.62 5.07 1.50
CA ASP A 25 -13.97 5.06 0.08
C ASP A 25 -12.72 4.97 -0.81
N GLU A 26 -11.65 5.66 -0.40
CA GLU A 26 -10.30 5.52 -0.93
C GLU A 26 -9.37 4.86 0.11
N VAL A 27 -8.33 4.19 -0.38
CA VAL A 27 -7.34 3.50 0.44
C VAL A 27 -6.08 4.36 0.50
N LEU A 28 -5.66 4.73 1.70
CA LEU A 28 -4.43 5.48 1.91
C LEU A 28 -3.27 4.50 2.06
N ILE A 29 -2.27 4.61 1.18
CA ILE A 29 -1.03 3.81 1.24
C ILE A 29 0.14 4.73 1.52
N TYR A 30 0.92 4.39 2.53
CA TYR A 30 2.26 4.92 2.77
C TYR A 30 3.28 4.08 2.01
N TRP A 31 4.03 4.68 1.08
CA TRP A 31 5.09 4.03 0.31
C TRP A 31 6.44 4.27 0.98
N ASP A 32 7.19 3.19 1.21
CA ASP A 32 8.48 3.22 1.91
C ASP A 32 9.56 3.94 1.09
N GLN A 33 9.44 3.92 -0.24
CA GLN A 33 10.38 4.55 -1.16
C GLN A 33 9.83 5.88 -1.71
N PRO A 34 10.71 6.88 -1.93
CA PRO A 34 10.31 8.11 -2.58
C PRO A 34 9.90 7.84 -4.03
N LEU A 35 8.71 8.31 -4.39
CA LEU A 35 8.24 8.29 -5.77
C LEU A 35 9.13 9.20 -6.61
N HIS A 36 9.68 8.65 -7.69
CA HIS A 36 10.59 9.30 -8.63
C HIS A 36 10.37 10.82 -8.72
N GLU A 37 11.41 11.59 -8.35
CA GLU A 37 11.49 13.07 -8.44
C GLU A 37 10.41 13.89 -7.70
N SER A 38 9.39 13.26 -7.08
CA SER A 38 8.36 13.95 -6.32
C SER A 38 8.75 14.07 -4.86
N ALA A 39 9.33 15.24 -4.53
CA ALA A 39 9.89 15.62 -3.24
C ALA A 39 8.91 15.69 -2.03
N GLY A 40 7.88 14.84 -1.91
CA GLY A 40 7.14 14.88 -0.65
C GLY A 40 5.84 14.09 -0.46
N ARG A 41 5.42 13.20 -1.35
CA ARG A 41 4.18 12.43 -1.10
C ARG A 41 4.46 10.94 -1.01
N HIS A 42 4.88 10.52 0.19
CA HIS A 42 4.93 9.11 0.60
C HIS A 42 3.54 8.54 0.84
N ARG A 43 2.54 9.39 1.10
CA ARG A 43 1.16 9.00 1.35
C ARG A 43 0.29 9.34 0.15
N LEU A 44 -0.28 8.33 -0.48
CA LEU A 44 -1.18 8.47 -1.63
C LEU A 44 -2.50 7.74 -1.41
N TYR A 45 -3.58 8.37 -1.83
CA TYR A 45 -4.90 7.76 -1.89
C TYR A 45 -5.06 6.99 -3.21
N HIS A 46 -5.61 5.79 -3.10
CA HIS A 46 -5.80 4.85 -4.20
C HIS A 46 -7.20 4.25 -4.16
N THR A 47 -7.72 3.87 -5.32
CA THR A 47 -9.01 3.17 -5.39
C THR A 47 -8.86 1.74 -4.88
N ARG A 48 -9.95 1.15 -4.38
CA ARG A 48 -9.97 -0.27 -3.98
C ARG A 48 -9.60 -1.21 -5.14
N ALA A 49 -9.96 -0.86 -6.37
CA ALA A 49 -9.60 -1.63 -7.56
C ALA A 49 -8.08 -1.61 -7.81
N PHE A 50 -7.43 -0.46 -7.61
CA PHE A 50 -5.97 -0.36 -7.68
C PHE A 50 -5.31 -1.24 -6.61
N VAL A 51 -5.77 -1.14 -5.36
CA VAL A 51 -5.19 -1.91 -4.24
C VAL A 51 -5.40 -3.42 -4.41
N ALA A 52 -6.53 -3.85 -4.96
CA ALA A 52 -6.79 -5.24 -5.26
C ALA A 52 -5.84 -5.84 -6.33
N GLY A 53 -5.18 -4.98 -7.12
CA GLY A 53 -4.15 -5.38 -8.08
C GLY A 53 -2.73 -5.41 -7.51
N LEU A 54 -2.53 -5.00 -6.26
CA LEU A 54 -1.22 -5.02 -5.60
C LEU A 54 -0.89 -6.42 -5.08
N GLU A 55 0.40 -6.72 -4.98
CA GLU A 55 0.87 -7.92 -4.31
C GLU A 55 0.78 -7.70 -2.80
N THR A 56 -0.07 -8.47 -2.11
CA THR A 56 -0.14 -8.45 -0.64
C THR A 56 1.04 -9.21 -0.07
N LEU A 57 1.88 -8.54 0.72
CA LEU A 57 2.96 -9.17 1.46
C LEU A 57 2.37 -9.69 2.77
N SER A 58 2.47 -10.99 3.02
CA SER A 58 2.13 -11.55 4.33
C SER A 58 2.96 -10.83 5.39
N SER A 59 2.32 -10.37 6.48
CA SER A 59 3.06 -9.94 7.67
C SER A 59 4.03 -11.05 8.06
N PRO A 60 5.26 -10.73 8.52
CA PRO A 60 6.14 -11.75 9.05
C PRO A 60 5.35 -12.49 10.13
N GLU A 61 5.13 -13.79 9.94
CA GLU A 61 4.53 -14.64 10.95
C GLU A 61 5.39 -14.51 12.21
N ASP A 62 4.82 -13.90 13.25
CA ASP A 62 5.42 -13.82 14.58
C ASP A 62 5.69 -15.27 15.04
N PRO A 63 6.95 -15.69 15.28
CA PRO A 63 7.28 -17.06 15.67
C PRO A 63 6.88 -17.41 17.12
#